data_AF-A0A1X4I2P6-F1
#
_entry.id   AF-A0A1X4I2P6-F1
#
_cell.length_a   1.000
_cell.length_b   1.000
_cell.length_c   1.000
_cell.angle_alpha   90.00
_cell.angle_beta   90.00
_cell.angle_gamma   90.00
#
_symmetry.space_group_name_H-M   'P 1'
#
loop_
_entity.id
_entity.type
_entity.pdbx_description
1 polymer ?
#
loop_
_entity_poly.entity_id
_entity_poly.type
_entity_poly.pdbx_seq_one_letter_code
_entity_poly.pdbx_strand_id
1 'polypeptide(L)'
;MDVLEARARFQELREQDGPVDPAELDAIWAVLATVRPEEILGEWKGGEFDTGHPLNGTLAKAGWYGKTFAAVHDAKPLVCRNEKGELYSDRELGMGEASLWTVEFRGESTATMVYDGRPVLDHFKRVDDTTLMGIMNAKGVPAEGPFYYFFLHRAPDAPHEASRAEEGS
;
A
#
# COMPACT_ATOMS: atom_id res chain seq x y z
N MET A 1 -11.51 -0.90 19.29
CA MET A 1 -11.07 0.27 18.53
C MET A 1 -12.15 0.59 17.52
N ASP A 2 -12.60 1.83 17.43
CA ASP A 2 -13.44 2.27 16.31
C ASP A 2 -12.60 2.88 15.17
N VAL A 3 -13.23 3.27 14.07
CA VAL A 3 -12.51 3.76 12.88
C VAL A 3 -11.83 5.12 13.11
N LEU A 4 -12.37 5.99 13.97
CA LEU A 4 -11.77 7.29 14.26
C LEU A 4 -10.54 7.12 15.15
N GLU A 5 -10.65 6.27 16.18
CA GLU A 5 -9.52 5.86 17.02
C GLU A 5 -8.41 5.21 16.17
N ALA A 6 -8.76 4.32 15.24
CA ALA A 6 -7.81 3.66 14.36
C ALA A 6 -7.06 4.63 13.45
N ARG A 7 -7.78 5.61 12.88
CA ARG A 7 -7.17 6.67 12.06
C ARG A 7 -6.22 7.53 12.87
N ALA A 8 -6.62 7.97 14.07
CA ALA A 8 -5.75 8.75 14.95
C ALA A 8 -4.49 7.95 15.31
N ARG A 9 -4.66 6.70 15.75
CA ARG A 9 -3.54 5.83 16.12
C ARG A 9 -2.61 5.54 14.96
N PHE A 10 -3.13 5.33 13.75
CA PHE A 10 -2.33 5.17 12.55
C PHE A 10 -1.43 6.38 12.30
N GLN A 11 -1.94 7.61 12.44
CA GLN A 11 -1.14 8.82 12.25
C GLN A 11 -0.06 8.96 13.33
N GLU A 12 -0.39 8.69 14.60
CA GLU A 12 0.58 8.69 15.69
C GLU A 12 1.73 7.70 15.42
N LEU A 13 1.41 6.47 15.00
CA LEU A 13 2.42 5.44 14.69
C LEU A 13 3.26 5.81 13.46
N ARG A 14 2.69 6.54 12.50
CA ARG A 14 3.41 7.01 11.31
C ARG A 14 4.40 8.13 11.63
N GLU A 15 4.08 8.98 12.61
CA GLU A 15 4.90 10.13 13.03
C GLU A 15 5.91 9.76 14.13
N GLN A 16 5.71 8.63 14.80
CA GLN A 16 6.63 8.12 15.80
C GLN A 16 7.94 7.64 15.16
N ASP A 17 9.06 7.98 15.79
CA ASP A 17 10.36 7.37 15.51
C ASP A 17 10.52 6.04 16.28
N GLY A 18 10.96 5.00 15.58
CA GLY A 18 11.34 3.71 16.17
C GLY A 18 10.33 2.58 15.96
N PRO A 19 10.54 1.44 16.64
CA PRO A 19 9.77 0.23 16.38
C PRO A 19 8.28 0.36 16.71
N VAL A 20 7.45 -0.24 15.87
CA VAL A 20 6.00 -0.35 16.01
C VAL A 20 5.63 -1.82 16.23
N ASP A 21 4.75 -2.08 17.19
CA ASP A 21 4.22 -3.42 17.44
C ASP A 21 3.24 -3.82 16.31
N PRO A 22 3.49 -4.93 15.58
CA PRO A 22 2.55 -5.46 14.60
C PRO A 22 1.12 -5.63 15.10
N ALA A 23 0.92 -5.94 16.39
CA ALA A 23 -0.41 -6.13 16.96
C ALA A 23 -1.26 -4.84 16.94
N GLU A 24 -0.62 -3.67 17.06
CA GLU A 24 -1.32 -2.38 16.94
C GLU A 24 -1.78 -2.13 15.49
N LEU A 25 -0.92 -2.45 14.53
CA LEU A 25 -1.24 -2.36 13.11
C LEU A 25 -2.34 -3.33 12.71
N ASP A 26 -2.36 -4.54 13.28
CA ASP A 26 -3.44 -5.51 13.10
C ASP A 26 -4.77 -5.01 13.66
N ALA A 27 -4.76 -4.38 14.83
CA ALA A 27 -5.95 -3.80 15.44
C ALA A 27 -6.53 -2.63 14.59
N ILE A 28 -5.65 -1.79 14.02
CA ILE A 28 -6.04 -0.74 13.07
C ILE A 28 -6.64 -1.38 11.82
N TRP A 29 -5.93 -2.32 11.18
CA TRP A 29 -6.38 -2.99 9.96
C TRP A 29 -7.77 -3.59 10.09
N ALA A 30 -8.07 -4.23 11.22
CA ALA A 30 -9.33 -4.91 11.47
C ALA A 30 -10.57 -4.00 11.37
N VAL A 31 -10.42 -2.68 11.52
CA VAL A 31 -11.55 -1.73 11.52
C VAL A 31 -11.53 -0.76 10.34
N LEU A 32 -10.46 -0.74 9.55
CA LEU A 32 -10.41 0.04 8.30
C LEU A 32 -11.32 -0.59 7.25
N ALA A 33 -11.88 0.26 6.37
CA ALA A 33 -12.72 -0.18 5.27
C ALA A 33 -11.87 -0.82 4.16
N THR A 34 -12.41 -1.88 3.55
CA THR A 34 -11.86 -2.45 2.32
C THR A 34 -12.02 -1.47 1.15
N VAL A 35 -11.23 -1.70 0.11
CA VAL A 35 -11.23 -0.88 -1.12
C VAL A 35 -11.36 -1.77 -2.34
N ARG A 36 -11.91 -1.23 -3.43
CA ARG A 36 -11.93 -1.90 -4.73
C ARG A 36 -10.71 -1.47 -5.57
N PRO A 37 -10.20 -2.33 -6.48
CA PRO A 37 -9.07 -2.02 -7.34
C PRO A 37 -9.13 -0.65 -8.05
N GLU A 38 -10.30 -0.30 -8.58
CA GLU A 38 -10.55 0.96 -9.29
C GLU A 38 -10.50 2.20 -8.39
N GLU A 39 -10.71 2.06 -7.09
CA GLU A 39 -10.73 3.20 -6.15
C GLU A 39 -9.34 3.68 -5.77
N ILE A 40 -8.32 2.84 -5.98
CA ILE A 40 -6.94 3.10 -5.58
C ILE A 40 -6.04 3.44 -6.76
N LEU A 41 -6.59 3.65 -7.95
CA LEU A 41 -5.83 4.09 -9.11
C LEU A 41 -5.13 5.44 -8.85
N GLY A 42 -3.99 5.62 -9.52
CA GLY A 42 -3.15 6.80 -9.43
C GLY A 42 -1.76 6.53 -8.86
N GLU A 43 -1.08 7.60 -8.49
CA GLU A 43 0.29 7.60 -8.00
C GLU A 43 0.34 7.76 -6.48
N TRP A 44 1.19 6.98 -5.84
CA TRP A 44 1.27 6.88 -4.39
C TRP A 44 2.71 6.89 -3.94
N LYS A 45 3.03 7.79 -3.00
CA LYS A 45 4.28 7.77 -2.26
C LYS A 45 4.18 6.75 -1.13
N GLY A 46 5.17 5.87 -1.04
CA GLY A 46 5.23 4.83 -0.04
C GLY A 46 6.03 5.22 1.20
N GLY A 47 5.71 4.57 2.31
CA GLY A 47 6.51 4.50 3.52
C GLY A 47 6.23 3.19 4.25
N GLU A 48 7.03 2.87 5.25
CA GLU A 48 6.94 1.60 5.99
C GLU A 48 6.80 1.84 7.49
N PHE A 49 6.23 0.87 8.20
CA PHE A 49 6.30 0.82 9.66
C PHE A 49 7.49 -0.06 10.04
N ASP A 50 8.37 0.44 10.91
CA ASP A 50 9.49 -0.36 11.42
C ASP A 50 8.97 -1.36 12.45
N THR A 51 8.69 -2.58 12.02
CA THR A 51 8.27 -3.65 12.93
C THR A 51 9.41 -4.64 13.21
N GLY A 52 10.65 -4.27 12.86
CA GLY A 52 11.79 -5.20 12.85
C GLY A 52 11.70 -6.29 11.76
N HIS A 53 10.84 -6.12 10.75
CA HIS A 53 10.72 -7.06 9.64
C HIS A 53 12.02 -7.04 8.80
N PRO A 54 12.50 -8.19 8.26
CA PRO A 54 13.76 -8.25 7.51
C PRO A 54 13.86 -7.32 6.28
N LEU A 55 12.72 -6.88 5.74
CA LEU A 55 12.66 -5.92 4.63
C LEU A 55 12.73 -4.46 5.07
N ASN A 56 12.55 -4.14 6.36
CA ASN A 56 12.62 -2.77 6.83
C ASN A 56 13.97 -2.12 6.45
N GLY A 57 13.91 -0.91 5.90
CA GLY A 57 15.05 -0.14 5.41
C GLY A 57 15.65 -0.61 4.08
N THR A 58 15.20 -1.72 3.49
CA THR A 58 15.74 -2.20 2.20
C THR A 58 15.25 -1.37 1.02
N LEU A 59 13.94 -1.05 0.98
CA LEU A 59 13.33 -0.26 -0.10
C LEU A 59 13.85 1.18 -0.11
N ALA A 60 14.04 1.79 1.05
CA ALA A 60 14.62 3.13 1.17
C ALA A 60 16.05 3.18 0.59
N LYS A 61 16.88 2.17 0.85
CA LYS A 61 18.24 2.06 0.28
C LYS A 61 18.24 1.87 -1.25
N ALA A 62 17.17 1.28 -1.78
CA ALA A 62 16.97 1.10 -3.22
C ALA A 62 16.37 2.35 -3.90
N GLY A 63 16.17 3.46 -3.19
CA GLY A 63 15.59 4.68 -3.76
C GLY A 63 14.10 4.54 -4.09
N TRP A 64 13.40 3.62 -3.42
CA TRP A 64 11.96 3.43 -3.61
C TRP A 64 11.18 4.69 -3.21
N TYR A 65 10.35 5.16 -4.13
CA TYR A 65 9.44 6.28 -3.92
C TYR A 65 8.04 5.80 -3.54
N GLY A 66 7.55 4.75 -4.18
CA GLY A 66 6.19 4.25 -3.96
C GLY A 66 5.65 3.36 -5.07
N LYS A 67 4.36 3.50 -5.36
CA LYS A 67 3.62 2.64 -6.31
C LYS A 67 2.79 3.49 -7.26
N THR A 68 2.60 3.01 -8.49
CA THR A 68 1.64 3.61 -9.43
C THR A 68 0.67 2.53 -9.89
N PHE A 69 -0.62 2.79 -9.75
CA PHE A 69 -1.68 1.94 -10.28
C PHE A 69 -2.33 2.66 -11.47
N ALA A 70 -1.78 2.45 -12.67
CA ALA A 70 -2.23 3.13 -13.88
C ALA A 70 -3.57 2.56 -14.38
N ALA A 71 -3.76 1.26 -14.23
CA ALA A 71 -5.03 0.57 -14.43
C ALA A 71 -5.09 -0.68 -13.55
N VAL A 72 -6.26 -1.32 -13.45
CA VAL A 72 -6.42 -2.57 -12.69
C VAL A 72 -5.43 -3.65 -13.14
N HIS A 73 -5.07 -3.71 -14.43
CA HIS A 73 -4.09 -4.66 -14.95
C HIS A 73 -2.74 -4.03 -15.35
N ASP A 74 -2.48 -2.79 -14.92
CA ASP A 74 -1.19 -2.09 -15.09
C ASP A 74 -0.83 -1.42 -13.76
N ALA A 75 -0.12 -2.18 -12.91
CA ALA A 75 0.42 -1.69 -11.65
C ALA A 75 1.96 -1.77 -11.66
N LYS A 76 2.58 -0.69 -11.19
CA LYS A 76 4.02 -0.50 -11.08
C LYS A 76 4.37 -0.57 -9.59
N PRO A 77 4.77 -1.75 -9.09
CA PRO A 77 4.86 -1.99 -7.65
C PRO A 77 6.05 -1.28 -6.99
N LEU A 78 7.11 -1.02 -7.75
CA LEU A 78 8.34 -0.39 -7.30
C LEU A 78 8.67 0.79 -8.21
N VAL A 79 8.08 1.95 -7.91
CA VAL A 79 8.49 3.21 -8.50
C VAL A 79 9.69 3.71 -7.72
N CYS A 80 10.84 3.83 -8.38
CA CYS A 80 12.12 4.25 -7.78
C CYS A 80 12.60 5.57 -8.39
N ARG A 81 13.50 6.26 -7.68
CA ARG A 81 14.13 7.50 -8.14
C ARG A 81 15.56 7.22 -8.63
N ASN A 82 15.86 7.61 -9.86
CA ASN A 82 17.21 7.47 -10.43
C ASN A 82 18.15 8.60 -9.94
N GLU A 83 19.43 8.56 -10.34
CA GLU A 83 20.45 9.56 -9.97
C GLU A 83 20.10 11.00 -10.41
N LYS A 84 19.29 11.16 -11.46
CA LYS A 84 18.81 12.47 -11.95
C LYS A 84 17.57 12.96 -11.21
N GLY A 85 17.03 12.16 -10.29
CA GLY A 85 15.81 12.47 -9.56
C GLY A 85 14.52 12.07 -10.28
N GLU A 86 14.58 11.39 -11.43
CA GLU A 86 13.41 11.00 -12.22
C GLU A 86 12.80 9.69 -11.66
N LEU A 87 11.47 9.59 -11.72
CA LEU A 87 10.75 8.39 -11.29
C LEU A 87 10.65 7.38 -12.43
N TYR A 88 10.90 6.10 -12.14
CA TYR A 88 10.75 5.00 -13.10
C TYR A 88 10.26 3.72 -12.41
N SER A 89 9.65 2.81 -13.17
CA SER A 89 9.25 1.48 -12.70
C SER A 89 10.47 0.55 -12.70
N ASP A 90 10.97 0.18 -11.52
CA ASP A 90 12.11 -0.73 -11.39
C ASP A 90 11.67 -2.18 -11.55
N ARG A 91 11.66 -2.66 -12.79
CA ARG A 91 11.22 -4.02 -13.14
C ARG A 91 12.23 -5.10 -12.75
N GLU A 92 13.49 -4.74 -12.52
CA GLU A 92 14.51 -5.69 -12.07
C GLU A 92 14.31 -6.01 -10.59
N LEU A 93 14.26 -4.99 -9.74
CA LEU A 93 13.90 -5.15 -8.33
C LEU A 93 12.45 -5.63 -8.17
N GLY A 94 11.60 -5.24 -9.12
CA GLY A 94 10.22 -5.64 -9.31
C GLY A 94 10.03 -7.15 -9.50
N MET A 95 11.01 -7.79 -10.14
CA MET A 95 10.84 -9.04 -10.88
C MET A 95 9.62 -8.98 -11.82
N GLY A 96 9.48 -7.86 -12.55
CA GLY A 96 8.31 -7.55 -13.35
C GLY A 96 7.44 -6.46 -12.75
N GLU A 97 6.19 -6.40 -13.23
CA GLU A 97 5.18 -5.45 -12.79
C GLU A 97 4.15 -6.17 -11.90
N ALA A 98 2.93 -5.67 -11.87
CA ALA A 98 1.86 -6.25 -11.08
C ALA A 98 0.49 -5.93 -11.68
N SER A 99 -0.53 -6.55 -11.09
CA SER A 99 -1.94 -6.23 -11.34
C SER A 99 -2.72 -6.18 -10.04
N LEU A 100 -3.81 -5.44 -10.03
CA LEU A 100 -4.76 -5.38 -8.92
C LEU A 100 -5.87 -6.42 -9.09
N TRP A 101 -6.18 -7.10 -7.99
CA TRP A 101 -7.24 -8.09 -7.89
C TRP A 101 -8.03 -7.85 -6.61
N THR A 102 -9.26 -8.35 -6.56
CA THR A 102 -9.96 -8.53 -5.29
C THR A 102 -9.55 -9.89 -4.71
N VAL A 103 -8.88 -9.87 -3.55
CA VAL A 103 -8.42 -11.08 -2.85
C VAL A 103 -8.96 -11.04 -1.42
N GLU A 104 -9.39 -12.20 -0.92
CA GLU A 104 -9.76 -12.34 0.48
C GLU A 104 -8.50 -12.44 1.36
N PHE A 105 -8.41 -11.58 2.37
CA PHE A 105 -7.38 -11.60 3.39
C PHE A 105 -8.01 -11.37 4.76
N ARG A 106 -7.78 -12.29 5.70
CA ARG A 106 -8.35 -12.26 7.06
C ARG A 106 -9.89 -12.17 7.07
N GLY A 107 -10.54 -12.85 6.13
CA GLY A 107 -12.01 -12.94 6.03
C GLY A 107 -12.67 -11.75 5.32
N GLU A 108 -11.90 -10.83 4.76
CA GLU A 108 -12.41 -9.67 4.02
C GLU A 108 -11.83 -9.60 2.61
N SER A 109 -12.68 -9.33 1.62
CA SER A 109 -12.25 -9.11 0.24
C SER A 109 -11.84 -7.66 0.03
N THR A 110 -10.60 -7.43 -0.41
CA THR A 110 -10.07 -6.09 -0.66
C THR A 110 -9.14 -6.03 -1.86
N ALA A 111 -8.94 -4.84 -2.41
CA ALA A 111 -7.96 -4.60 -3.47
C ALA A 111 -6.59 -5.07 -3.00
N THR A 112 -5.95 -5.86 -3.84
CA THR A 112 -4.68 -6.51 -3.56
C THR A 112 -3.84 -6.43 -4.81
N MET A 113 -2.62 -5.92 -4.69
CA MET A 113 -1.66 -5.95 -5.79
C MET A 113 -0.95 -7.31 -5.77
N VAL A 114 -1.00 -8.00 -6.89
CA VAL A 114 -0.38 -9.30 -7.13
C VAL A 114 0.78 -9.09 -8.09
N TYR A 115 1.98 -9.43 -7.65
CA TYR A 115 3.20 -9.27 -8.46
C TYR A 115 3.31 -10.35 -9.53
N ASP A 116 3.78 -9.97 -10.72
CA ASP A 116 3.84 -10.90 -11.85
C ASP A 116 4.94 -11.96 -11.70
N GLY A 117 6.14 -11.56 -11.25
CA GLY A 117 7.30 -12.46 -11.18
C GLY A 117 7.74 -12.86 -9.76
N ARG A 118 6.92 -12.57 -8.74
CA ARG A 118 7.15 -13.07 -7.37
C ARG A 118 5.84 -13.42 -6.67
N PRO A 119 5.84 -14.45 -5.80
CA PRO A 119 4.65 -14.85 -5.05
C PRO A 119 4.45 -13.93 -3.83
N VAL A 120 4.21 -12.65 -4.10
CA VAL A 120 3.99 -11.58 -3.13
C VAL A 120 2.64 -10.93 -3.42
N LEU A 121 1.88 -10.65 -2.36
CA LEU A 121 0.64 -9.91 -2.45
C LEU A 121 0.68 -8.74 -1.45
N ASP A 122 0.25 -7.58 -1.92
CA ASP A 122 0.10 -6.36 -1.12
C ASP A 122 -1.40 -6.08 -0.97
N HIS A 123 -1.96 -6.34 0.21
CA HIS A 123 -3.38 -6.09 0.51
C HIS A 123 -3.58 -4.65 0.99
N PHE A 124 -4.64 -3.97 0.55
CA PHE A 124 -4.89 -2.57 0.91
C PHE A 124 -6.17 -2.37 1.70
N LYS A 125 -6.16 -1.42 2.63
CA LYS A 125 -7.36 -0.86 3.26
C LYS A 125 -7.28 0.66 3.36
N ARG A 126 -8.43 1.33 3.37
CA ARG A 126 -8.53 2.80 3.38
C ARG A 126 -8.35 3.34 4.79
N VAL A 127 -7.32 4.16 4.99
CA VAL A 127 -7.16 4.97 6.21
C VAL A 127 -8.02 6.23 6.07
N ASP A 128 -7.81 6.99 4.99
CA ASP A 128 -8.56 8.20 4.64
C ASP A 128 -8.63 8.37 3.10
N ASP A 129 -9.08 9.53 2.61
CA ASP A 129 -9.25 9.80 1.17
C ASP A 129 -7.94 9.77 0.38
N THR A 130 -6.83 9.99 1.07
CA THR A 130 -5.48 10.15 0.50
C THR A 130 -4.48 9.12 1.01
N THR A 131 -4.89 8.22 1.91
CA THR A 131 -3.99 7.30 2.59
C THR A 131 -4.55 5.87 2.60
N LEU A 132 -3.70 4.92 2.18
CA LEU A 132 -3.94 3.49 2.28
C LEU A 132 -2.96 2.88 3.29
N MET A 133 -3.45 1.91 4.03
CA MET A 133 -2.62 0.96 4.77
C MET A 133 -2.40 -0.28 3.90
N GLY A 134 -1.18 -0.80 3.90
CA GLY A 134 -0.78 -1.99 3.17
C GLY A 134 -0.25 -3.08 4.10
N ILE A 135 -0.67 -4.32 3.86
CA ILE A 135 -0.08 -5.52 4.47
C ILE A 135 0.43 -6.41 3.35
N MET A 136 1.73 -6.67 3.35
CA MET A 136 2.36 -7.59 2.40
C MET A 136 2.46 -8.98 3.03
N ASN A 137 1.98 -9.99 2.31
CA ASN A 137 2.33 -11.38 2.55
C ASN A 137 3.07 -11.98 1.34
N ALA A 138 3.76 -13.09 1.58
CA ALA A 138 4.51 -13.79 0.54
C ALA A 138 4.44 -15.29 0.77
N LYS A 139 4.68 -16.08 -0.28
CA LYS A 139 4.85 -17.53 -0.14
C LYS A 139 5.94 -17.85 0.90
N GLY A 140 5.60 -18.68 1.88
CA GLY A 140 6.49 -19.07 2.98
C GLY A 140 6.30 -18.26 4.25
N VAL A 141 5.52 -17.19 4.22
CA VAL A 141 5.06 -16.49 5.42
C VAL A 141 3.83 -17.22 5.99
N PRO A 142 3.84 -17.66 7.26
CA PRO A 142 2.67 -18.24 7.94
C PRO A 142 1.44 -17.31 7.92
N ALA A 143 0.26 -17.86 8.20
CA ALA A 143 -0.98 -17.07 8.22
C ALA A 143 -1.00 -16.03 9.36
N GLU A 144 -0.16 -16.22 10.36
CA GLU A 144 0.09 -15.36 11.50
C GLU A 144 1.26 -14.37 11.29
N GLY A 145 1.97 -14.45 10.17
CA GLY A 145 3.10 -13.57 9.86
C GLY A 145 4.48 -14.14 10.26
N PRO A 146 5.50 -13.28 10.45
CA PRO A 146 5.42 -11.82 10.46
C PRO A 146 5.10 -11.25 9.07
N PHE A 147 4.21 -10.26 9.02
CA PHE A 147 3.91 -9.52 7.80
C PHE A 147 4.78 -8.27 7.71
N TYR A 148 4.89 -7.72 6.51
CA TYR A 148 5.47 -6.40 6.30
C TYR A 148 4.34 -5.38 6.17
N TYR A 149 4.43 -4.32 6.98
CA TYR A 149 3.41 -3.28 7.06
C TYR A 149 3.93 -1.99 6.45
N PHE A 150 3.11 -1.38 5.62
CA PHE A 150 3.47 -0.17 4.92
C PHE A 150 2.26 0.74 4.73
N PHE A 151 2.50 1.94 4.24
CA PHE A 151 1.47 2.89 3.90
C PHE A 151 1.75 3.55 2.57
N LEU A 152 0.68 4.02 1.94
CA LEU A 152 0.70 4.75 0.69
C LEU A 152 -0.06 6.06 0.90
N HIS A 153 0.57 7.17 0.57
CA HIS A 153 -0.08 8.48 0.52
C HIS A 153 -0.15 8.94 -0.93
N ARG A 154 -1.27 9.52 -1.37
CA ARG A 154 -1.40 10.03 -2.73
C ARG A 154 -0.27 11.00 -3.04
N ALA A 155 0.37 10.83 -4.20
CA ALA A 155 1.38 11.76 -4.65
C ALA A 155 0.74 13.12 -4.95
N PRO A 156 1.36 14.25 -4.55
CA PRO A 156 0.93 15.56 -5.03
C PRO A 156 1.06 15.57 -6.56
N ASP A 157 0.01 16.07 -7.24
CA ASP A 157 -0.16 16.18 -8.70
C ASP A 157 -0.90 15.03 -9.43
N ALA A 158 -1.43 14.03 -8.74
CA ALA A 158 -2.37 13.09 -9.38
C ALA A 158 -3.70 13.81 -9.70
N PRO A 159 -4.16 13.88 -10.98
CA PRO A 159 -5.44 14.50 -11.31
C PRO A 159 -6.57 13.76 -10.60
N HIS A 160 -7.30 14.47 -9.74
CA HIS A 160 -8.50 13.95 -9.12
C HIS A 160 -9.66 14.11 -10.14
N GLU A 161 -9.93 13.08 -10.95
CA GLU A 161 -11.21 13.03 -11.65
C GLU A 161 -12.30 12.69 -10.63
N ALA A 162 -12.77 13.73 -9.93
CA ALA A 162 -14.03 13.67 -9.23
C ALA A 162 -15.15 13.45 -10.26
N SER A 163 -15.82 12.31 -10.11
CA SER A 163 -17.06 11.93 -10.79
C SER A 163 -17.96 13.13 -11.08
N ARG A 164 -18.11 13.46 -12.38
CA ARG A 164 -19.26 14.21 -12.88
C ARG A 164 -20.40 13.22 -13.10
N ALA A 165 -21.18 12.99 -12.06
CA ALA A 165 -22.52 12.45 -12.18
C ALA A 165 -23.52 13.53 -11.73
N GLU A 166 -24.45 13.82 -12.64
CA GLU A 166 -25.76 14.43 -12.43
C GLU A 166 -25.81 15.94 -12.14
N GLU A 167 -26.08 16.71 -13.19
CA GLU A 167 -27.14 17.72 -13.19
C GLU A 167 -27.57 17.94 -14.65
N GLY A 168 -28.64 17.25 -15.03
CA GLY A 168 -29.31 17.38 -16.31
C GLY A 168 -30.79 17.12 -16.11
N SER A 169 -31.47 18.18 -15.68
CA SER A 169 -32.94 18.29 -15.61
C SER A 169 -33.58 18.30 -16.99
#